data_AF-A0A0A9YQG4-F1
#
_entry.id   AF-A0A0A9YQG4-F1
#
_cell.length_a   1.000
_cell.length_b   1.000
_cell.length_c   1.000
_cell.angle_alpha   90.00
_cell.angle_beta   90.00
_cell.angle_gamma   90.00
#
_symmetry.space_group_name_H-M   'P 1'
#
loop_
_entity.id
_entity.type
_entity.pdbx_description
1 polymer ?
#
loop_
_entity_poly.entity_id
_entity_poly.type
_entity_poly.pdbx_seq_one_letter_code
_entity_poly.pdbx_strand_id
1 'polypeptide(L)'
;WLGMRGLFVFGVKSLLTVCNCGTRVVPKRQLCSRAMDSTQNFLQFLKLVGNLKHLPRTGWVMRGVKDPETVASHMYRMAMMSYAIHPSETNMDMTKVLKMALVHDLAESLVGDITPYDGVSRKRKRQMETDAMVKIAKLLGRNKTEVVMLFKEYENQKSAEARFVKQLDSLDMRLQAFEYEKKEGMPGKYQEFIDSTEGKFTHPDIMALVQEIDRERAMFADANGVGDGDILLDEDVVKIDEEEDASRREMKLKVESGVVTSKDEVEKKEKESLPEAEPIIQLDGKKLSESPDKSNH
;
A
#
# COMPACT_ATOMS: atom_id res chain seq x y z
N TRP A 1 10.96 -49.11 62.31
CA TRP A 1 9.85 -48.22 61.91
C TRP A 1 10.05 -47.94 60.42
N LEU A 2 9.42 -48.73 59.53
CA LEU A 2 8.09 -48.48 58.93
C LEU A 2 8.00 -47.06 58.32
N GLY A 3 7.60 -46.82 57.06
CA GLY A 3 6.98 -47.63 55.99
C GLY A 3 7.10 -46.85 54.66
N MET A 4 7.20 -47.50 53.50
CA MET A 4 6.09 -48.02 52.66
C MET A 4 5.11 -46.97 52.09
N ARG A 5 5.10 -46.93 50.74
CA ARG A 5 3.97 -46.77 49.77
C ARG A 5 3.85 -45.46 48.99
N GLY A 6 3.78 -45.62 47.66
CA GLY A 6 3.36 -44.60 46.70
C GLY A 6 3.57 -45.03 45.24
N LEU A 7 2.94 -46.13 44.83
CA LEU A 7 2.85 -46.60 43.43
C LEU A 7 1.90 -45.67 42.65
N PHE A 8 2.25 -45.17 41.46
CA PHE A 8 1.28 -44.96 40.37
C PHE A 8 1.97 -45.02 39.01
N VAL A 9 1.82 -46.17 38.36
CA VAL A 9 2.12 -46.43 36.96
C VAL A 9 0.90 -45.97 36.16
N PHE A 10 1.03 -44.92 35.35
CA PHE A 10 0.03 -44.65 34.31
C PHE A 10 0.34 -45.50 33.08
N GLY A 11 -0.30 -46.66 33.04
CA GLY A 11 -0.46 -47.43 31.81
C GLY A 11 -1.51 -46.75 30.94
N VAL A 12 -1.10 -46.30 29.75
CA VAL A 12 -2.06 -46.08 28.65
C VAL A 12 -2.11 -47.38 27.87
N LYS A 13 -3.22 -48.10 28.10
CA LYS A 13 -3.55 -49.34 27.41
C LYS A 13 -3.58 -49.10 25.89
N SER A 14 -2.81 -49.91 25.21
CA SER A 14 -3.00 -50.27 23.81
C SER A 14 -4.48 -50.58 23.54
N LEU A 15 -5.13 -49.75 22.73
CA LEU A 15 -6.24 -50.17 21.86
C LEU A 15 -5.71 -50.14 20.43
N LEU A 16 -5.14 -51.27 20.01
CA LEU A 16 -5.08 -51.60 18.58
C LEU A 16 -6.52 -51.80 18.11
N THR A 17 -7.11 -50.76 17.52
CA THR A 17 -8.19 -50.96 16.55
C THR A 17 -7.52 -51.45 15.27
N VAL A 18 -7.63 -52.75 15.02
CA VAL A 18 -7.27 -53.36 13.74
C VAL A 18 -8.23 -52.81 12.69
N CYS A 19 -7.84 -51.74 12.00
CA CYS A 19 -8.51 -51.31 10.78
C CYS A 19 -7.87 -52.08 9.62
N ASN A 20 -8.51 -53.18 9.27
CA ASN A 20 -8.18 -53.97 8.10
C ASN A 20 -8.73 -53.26 6.85
N CYS A 21 -8.01 -52.27 6.35
CA CYS A 21 -8.29 -51.66 5.04
C CYS A 21 -6.98 -51.40 4.31
N GLY A 22 -6.75 -52.19 3.27
CA GLY A 22 -5.73 -52.10 2.23
C GLY A 22 -4.55 -51.18 2.50
N THR A 23 -3.41 -51.76 2.84
CA THR A 23 -2.09 -51.13 2.69
C THR A 23 -1.85 -50.80 1.23
N ARG A 24 -2.34 -49.63 0.78
CA ARG A 24 -1.81 -49.00 -0.44
C ARG A 24 -0.42 -48.48 -0.08
N VAL A 25 0.59 -49.33 -0.25
CA VAL A 25 2.00 -48.96 -0.17
C VAL A 25 2.26 -47.91 -1.24
N VAL A 26 2.28 -46.63 -0.84
CA VAL A 26 2.69 -45.55 -1.74
C VAL A 26 4.21 -45.61 -1.83
N PRO A 27 4.82 -45.78 -3.02
CA PRO A 27 6.27 -45.94 -3.12
C PRO A 27 7.00 -44.69 -2.60
N LYS A 28 7.86 -44.87 -1.59
CA LYS A 28 8.72 -43.83 -0.98
C LYS A 28 9.51 -43.00 -2.01
N ARG A 29 9.77 -43.57 -3.19
CA ARG A 29 10.52 -42.94 -4.29
C ARG A 29 9.74 -41.83 -5.02
N GLN A 30 8.41 -41.86 -5.03
CA GLN A 30 7.60 -40.98 -5.90
C GLN A 30 7.05 -39.74 -5.17
N LEU A 31 6.93 -39.80 -3.84
CA LEU A 31 6.60 -38.64 -3.00
C LEU A 31 7.81 -37.71 -2.78
N CYS A 32 9.04 -38.23 -2.89
CA CYS A 32 10.26 -37.47 -2.60
C CYS A 32 10.70 -36.57 -3.76
N SER A 33 10.60 -37.02 -5.03
CA SER A 33 11.09 -36.24 -6.17
C SER A 33 10.28 -34.98 -6.46
N ARG A 34 8.95 -35.04 -6.36
CA ARG A 34 8.07 -33.90 -6.63
C ARG A 34 8.08 -32.84 -5.53
N ALA A 35 8.27 -33.27 -4.28
CA ALA A 35 8.46 -32.36 -3.15
C ALA A 35 9.85 -31.70 -3.18
N MET A 36 10.90 -32.45 -3.53
CA MET A 36 12.26 -31.91 -3.66
C MET A 36 12.38 -30.85 -4.75
N ASP A 37 11.77 -31.06 -5.93
CA ASP A 37 11.73 -30.07 -7.01
C ASP A 37 11.01 -28.77 -6.56
N SER A 38 9.91 -28.89 -5.82
CA SER A 38 9.19 -27.72 -5.28
C SER A 38 10.02 -26.91 -4.26
N THR A 39 10.78 -27.58 -3.39
CA THR A 39 11.64 -26.91 -2.41
C THR A 39 12.84 -26.24 -3.07
N GLN A 40 13.46 -26.89 -4.06
CA GLN A 40 14.58 -26.31 -4.82
C GLN A 40 14.13 -25.07 -5.60
N ASN A 41 12.98 -25.15 -6.27
CA ASN A 41 12.40 -24.01 -6.98
C ASN A 41 12.06 -22.86 -6.04
N PHE A 42 11.44 -23.14 -4.90
CA PHE A 42 11.14 -22.11 -3.91
C PHE A 42 12.41 -21.49 -3.31
N LEU A 43 13.45 -22.29 -3.01
CA LEU A 43 14.74 -21.77 -2.58
C LEU A 43 15.37 -20.86 -3.65
N GLN A 44 15.26 -21.23 -4.93
CA GLN A 44 15.74 -20.39 -6.02
C GLN A 44 14.94 -19.09 -6.12
N PHE A 45 13.63 -19.12 -5.92
CA PHE A 45 12.80 -17.92 -5.81
C PHE A 45 13.28 -17.02 -4.67
N LEU A 46 13.51 -17.57 -3.48
CA LEU A 46 14.00 -16.80 -2.34
C LEU A 46 15.38 -16.18 -2.59
N LYS A 47 16.26 -16.86 -3.34
CA LYS A 47 17.55 -16.29 -3.77
C LYS A 47 17.35 -15.10 -4.71
N LEU A 48 16.42 -15.19 -5.66
CA LEU A 48 16.11 -14.06 -6.55
C LEU A 48 15.55 -12.87 -5.77
N VAL A 49 14.59 -13.08 -4.86
CA VAL A 49 14.11 -12.03 -3.95
C VAL A 49 15.27 -11.45 -3.14
N GLY A 50 16.20 -12.30 -2.70
CA GLY A 50 17.42 -11.89 -1.98
C GLY A 50 18.32 -10.94 -2.75
N ASN A 51 18.38 -11.02 -4.09
CA ASN A 51 19.17 -10.10 -4.90
C ASN A 51 18.74 -8.64 -4.72
N LEU A 52 17.45 -8.38 -4.49
CA LEU A 52 16.90 -7.03 -4.32
C LEU A 52 17.44 -6.33 -3.07
N LYS A 53 17.93 -7.08 -2.08
CA LYS A 53 18.60 -6.54 -0.87
C LYS A 53 19.99 -5.98 -1.14
N HIS A 54 20.53 -6.27 -2.32
CA HIS A 54 21.88 -5.90 -2.74
C HIS A 54 21.88 -5.07 -4.02
N LEU A 55 20.70 -4.78 -4.56
CA LEU A 55 20.51 -3.94 -5.74
C LEU A 55 20.24 -2.51 -5.27
N PRO A 56 21.23 -1.61 -5.31
CA PRO A 56 20.99 -0.21 -4.98
C PRO A 56 20.11 0.43 -6.06
N ARG A 57 19.26 1.37 -5.64
CA ARG A 57 18.44 2.13 -6.59
C ARG A 57 19.31 3.02 -7.47
N THR A 58 19.27 2.78 -8.76
CA THR A 58 20.23 3.34 -9.74
C THR A 58 20.16 4.86 -9.81
N GLY A 59 18.96 5.45 -9.65
CA GLY A 59 18.79 6.91 -9.62
C GLY A 59 19.69 7.60 -8.58
N TRP A 60 19.75 7.05 -7.37
CA TRP A 60 20.59 7.56 -6.28
C TRP A 60 22.08 7.31 -6.52
N VAL A 61 22.43 6.13 -7.06
CA VAL A 61 23.81 5.79 -7.44
C VAL A 61 24.34 6.80 -8.47
N MET A 62 23.54 7.13 -9.49
CA MET A 62 23.90 8.09 -10.55
C MET A 62 24.07 9.53 -10.04
N ARG A 63 23.54 9.86 -8.85
CA ARG A 63 23.73 11.17 -8.21
C ARG A 63 24.76 11.16 -7.08
N GLY A 64 25.50 10.06 -6.96
CA GLY A 64 26.62 9.96 -6.04
C GLY A 64 26.19 9.90 -4.57
N VAL A 65 24.96 9.46 -4.29
CA VAL A 65 24.55 9.12 -2.91
C VAL A 65 25.48 8.02 -2.40
N LYS A 66 26.12 8.25 -1.25
CA LYS A 66 27.17 7.36 -0.73
C LYS A 66 26.66 5.96 -0.36
N ASP A 67 25.55 5.92 0.37
CA ASP A 67 24.91 4.68 0.85
C ASP A 67 23.45 4.70 0.38
N PRO A 68 23.19 4.46 -0.92
CA PRO A 68 21.85 4.50 -1.47
C PRO A 68 21.03 3.33 -0.96
N GLU A 69 19.72 3.53 -0.86
CA GLU A 69 18.77 2.48 -0.53
C GLU A 69 18.76 1.39 -1.60
N THR A 70 18.21 0.24 -1.22
CA THR A 70 18.05 -0.89 -2.14
C THR A 70 16.63 -0.95 -2.66
N VAL A 71 16.41 -1.63 -3.78
CA VAL A 71 15.07 -1.87 -4.32
C VAL A 71 14.17 -2.57 -3.28
N ALA A 72 14.74 -3.47 -2.47
CA ALA A 72 14.00 -4.09 -1.37
C ALA A 72 13.58 -3.08 -0.27
N SER A 73 14.42 -2.08 0.02
CA SER A 73 14.11 -1.02 1.01
C SER A 73 12.95 -0.15 0.54
N HIS A 74 12.98 0.27 -0.72
CA HIS A 74 11.92 1.02 -1.39
C HIS A 74 10.57 0.27 -1.31
N MET A 75 10.55 -0.98 -1.80
CA MET A 75 9.33 -1.80 -1.74
C MET A 75 8.84 -2.07 -0.32
N TYR A 76 9.74 -2.15 0.68
CA TYR A 76 9.35 -2.32 2.08
C TYR A 76 8.59 -1.10 2.60
N ARG A 77 9.11 0.12 2.39
CA ARG A 77 8.40 1.33 2.84
C ARG A 77 7.10 1.52 2.08
N MET A 78 7.04 1.20 0.78
CA MET A 78 5.78 1.13 0.04
C MET A 78 4.76 0.14 0.61
N ALA A 79 5.20 -1.05 1.02
CA ALA A 79 4.33 -2.03 1.66
C ALA A 79 3.81 -1.52 3.02
N MET A 80 4.66 -0.84 3.79
CA MET A 80 4.24 -0.19 5.04
C MET A 80 3.24 0.93 4.80
N MET A 81 3.44 1.77 3.77
CA MET A 81 2.46 2.79 3.35
C MET A 81 1.14 2.15 2.94
N SER A 82 1.19 1.08 2.15
CA SER A 82 -0.01 0.32 1.72
C SER A 82 -0.76 -0.31 2.90
N TYR A 83 -0.05 -0.68 3.96
CA TYR A 83 -0.62 -1.23 5.18
C TYR A 83 -1.24 -0.16 6.08
N ALA A 84 -0.59 1.00 6.20
CA ALA A 84 -0.96 2.05 7.16
C ALA A 84 -1.98 3.05 6.60
N ILE A 85 -1.95 3.33 5.30
CA ILE A 85 -2.89 4.24 4.66
C ILE A 85 -4.20 3.50 4.47
N HIS A 86 -5.23 3.92 5.20
CA HIS A 86 -6.59 3.44 5.05
C HIS A 86 -7.39 4.51 4.31
N PRO A 87 -7.47 4.43 2.97
CA PRO A 87 -8.12 5.46 2.19
C PRO A 87 -9.59 5.57 2.56
N SER A 88 -9.96 6.75 3.07
CA SER A 88 -11.28 7.05 3.64
C SER A 88 -12.42 6.90 2.61
N GLU A 89 -12.12 6.98 1.32
CA GLU A 89 -13.13 7.10 0.25
C GLU A 89 -13.04 6.05 -0.86
N THR A 90 -12.33 4.94 -0.69
CA THR A 90 -12.14 4.01 -1.82
C THR A 90 -12.56 2.57 -1.54
N ASN A 91 -13.34 2.01 -2.46
CA ASN A 91 -13.67 0.58 -2.54
C ASN A 91 -12.47 -0.24 -3.09
N MET A 92 -11.23 0.14 -2.73
CA MET A 92 -10.01 -0.53 -3.18
C MET A 92 -9.72 -1.77 -2.32
N ASP A 93 -9.26 -2.84 -2.96
CA ASP A 93 -8.74 -3.99 -2.23
C ASP A 93 -7.32 -3.70 -1.72
N MET A 94 -7.23 -3.29 -0.45
CA MET A 94 -5.94 -2.98 0.18
C MET A 94 -5.03 -4.20 0.32
N THR A 95 -5.57 -5.42 0.35
CA THR A 95 -4.73 -6.64 0.30
C THR A 95 -4.06 -6.76 -1.07
N LYS A 96 -4.77 -6.42 -2.14
CA LYS A 96 -4.20 -6.36 -3.49
C LYS A 96 -3.17 -5.25 -3.62
N VAL A 97 -3.43 -4.05 -3.08
CA VAL A 97 -2.48 -2.92 -3.05
C VAL A 97 -1.17 -3.36 -2.38
N LEU A 98 -1.25 -3.95 -1.18
CA LEU A 98 -0.07 -4.46 -0.45
C LEU A 98 0.69 -5.52 -1.26
N LYS A 99 -0.01 -6.51 -1.82
CA LYS A 99 0.61 -7.55 -2.65
C LYS A 99 1.27 -6.97 -3.91
N MET A 100 0.65 -5.96 -4.52
CA MET A 100 1.16 -5.30 -5.72
C MET A 100 2.44 -4.51 -5.40
N ALA A 101 2.46 -3.75 -4.31
CA ALA A 101 3.65 -3.05 -3.83
C ALA A 101 4.84 -4.01 -3.62
N LEU A 102 4.60 -5.21 -3.07
CA LEU A 102 5.63 -6.23 -2.84
C LEU A 102 6.21 -6.87 -4.12
N VAL A 103 5.52 -6.76 -5.26
CA VAL A 103 5.91 -7.50 -6.49
C VAL A 103 6.20 -6.61 -7.69
N HIS A 104 5.90 -5.30 -7.62
CA HIS A 104 5.99 -4.43 -8.79
C HIS A 104 7.41 -4.36 -9.38
N ASP A 105 8.44 -4.24 -8.53
CA ASP A 105 9.86 -4.24 -8.93
C ASP A 105 10.55 -5.60 -8.75
N LEU A 106 9.79 -6.69 -8.55
CA LEU A 106 10.37 -8.02 -8.39
C LEU A 106 11.18 -8.47 -9.62
N ALA A 107 10.83 -7.97 -10.80
CA ALA A 107 11.54 -8.23 -12.05
C ALA A 107 13.02 -7.78 -12.00
N GLU A 108 13.31 -6.72 -11.25
CA GLU A 108 14.64 -6.11 -11.13
C GLU A 108 15.66 -7.06 -10.49
N SER A 109 15.19 -8.09 -9.77
CA SER A 109 16.03 -9.17 -9.23
C SER A 109 16.82 -9.93 -10.31
N LEU A 110 16.37 -9.82 -11.57
CA LEU A 110 17.00 -10.42 -12.75
C LEU A 110 17.50 -9.39 -13.76
N VAL A 111 16.81 -8.26 -13.93
CA VAL A 111 17.13 -7.28 -14.99
C VAL A 111 17.90 -6.05 -14.49
N GLY A 112 17.98 -5.84 -13.18
CA GLY A 112 18.49 -4.61 -12.56
C GLY A 112 17.46 -3.47 -12.53
N ASP A 113 17.74 -2.42 -11.75
CA ASP A 113 16.94 -1.17 -11.72
C ASP A 113 17.30 -0.32 -12.93
N ILE A 114 16.52 -0.46 -14.02
CA ILE A 114 16.75 0.23 -15.30
C ILE A 114 16.11 1.62 -15.25
N THR A 115 16.94 2.64 -15.42
CA THR A 115 16.56 4.06 -15.39
C THR A 115 16.30 4.63 -16.80
N PRO A 116 15.69 5.83 -16.89
CA PRO A 116 15.58 6.55 -18.16
C PRO A 116 16.93 6.89 -18.82
N TYR A 117 18.03 6.91 -18.04
CA TYR A 117 19.36 7.28 -18.51
C TYR A 117 20.13 6.11 -19.15
N ASP A 118 19.66 4.87 -19.00
CA ASP A 118 20.32 3.66 -19.52
C ASP A 118 20.13 3.45 -21.03
N GLY A 119 19.42 4.36 -21.72
CA GLY A 119 19.18 4.28 -23.16
C GLY A 119 18.26 3.12 -23.60
N VAL A 120 17.61 2.45 -22.65
CA VAL A 120 16.66 1.37 -22.91
C VAL A 120 15.27 1.96 -23.16
N SER A 121 14.71 1.74 -24.34
CA SER A 121 13.33 2.19 -24.64
C SER A 121 12.32 1.59 -23.65
N ARG A 122 11.26 2.34 -23.33
CA ARG A 122 10.16 1.87 -22.45
C ARG A 122 9.59 0.52 -22.90
N LYS A 123 9.42 0.32 -24.20
CA LYS A 123 8.95 -0.95 -24.78
C LYS A 123 9.91 -2.11 -24.49
N ARG A 124 11.22 -1.86 -24.61
CA ARG A 124 12.25 -2.88 -24.33
C ARG A 124 12.34 -3.19 -22.83
N LYS A 125 12.33 -2.17 -21.97
CA LYS A 125 12.29 -2.34 -20.50
C LYS A 125 11.13 -3.24 -20.10
N ARG A 126 9.91 -2.86 -20.52
CA ARG A 126 8.69 -3.63 -20.26
C ARG A 126 8.76 -5.08 -20.73
N GLN A 127 9.34 -5.33 -21.91
CA GLN A 127 9.53 -6.69 -22.42
C GLN A 127 10.49 -7.50 -21.53
N MET A 128 11.65 -6.91 -21.17
CA MET A 128 12.65 -7.56 -20.32
C MET A 128 12.07 -7.91 -18.94
N GLU A 129 11.33 -7.00 -18.34
CA GLU A 129 10.70 -7.20 -17.03
C GLU A 129 9.58 -8.23 -17.10
N THR A 130 8.75 -8.20 -18.16
CA THR A 130 7.72 -9.22 -18.38
C THR A 130 8.35 -10.61 -18.51
N ASP A 131 9.44 -10.75 -19.27
CA ASP A 131 10.15 -12.01 -19.44
C ASP A 131 10.79 -12.48 -18.13
N ALA A 132 11.33 -11.56 -17.33
CA ALA A 132 11.85 -11.85 -15.99
C ALA A 132 10.74 -12.35 -15.06
N MET A 133 9.58 -11.69 -15.04
CA MET A 133 8.44 -12.10 -14.22
C MET A 133 7.90 -13.47 -14.61
N VAL A 134 7.87 -13.81 -15.91
CA VAL A 134 7.50 -15.17 -16.35
C VAL A 134 8.50 -16.21 -15.85
N LYS A 135 9.80 -15.91 -15.79
CA LYS A 135 10.82 -16.81 -15.22
C LYS A 135 10.64 -16.98 -13.72
N ILE A 136 10.45 -15.87 -12.98
CA ILE A 136 10.23 -15.88 -11.53
C ILE A 136 8.96 -16.66 -11.17
N ALA A 137 7.87 -16.45 -11.91
CA ALA A 137 6.58 -17.10 -11.67
C ALA A 137 6.65 -18.63 -11.79
N LYS A 138 7.51 -19.19 -12.66
CA LYS A 138 7.70 -20.64 -12.79
C LYS A 138 8.19 -21.29 -11.49
N LEU A 139 8.80 -20.51 -10.59
CA LEU A 139 9.33 -20.99 -9.32
C LEU A 139 8.28 -21.00 -8.19
N LEU A 140 7.13 -20.34 -8.36
CA LEU A 140 6.16 -20.02 -7.30
C LEU A 140 5.01 -21.02 -7.14
N GLY A 141 5.01 -22.14 -7.86
CA GLY A 141 3.99 -23.19 -7.71
C GLY A 141 2.56 -22.66 -7.88
N ARG A 142 1.81 -22.56 -6.75
CA ARG A 142 0.41 -22.08 -6.72
C ARG A 142 0.26 -20.59 -7.04
N ASN A 143 1.23 -19.76 -6.65
CA ASN A 143 1.13 -18.30 -6.76
C ASN A 143 1.63 -17.76 -8.12
N LYS A 144 2.02 -18.66 -9.03
CA LYS A 144 2.58 -18.30 -10.35
C LYS A 144 1.69 -17.36 -11.17
N THR A 145 0.37 -17.53 -11.09
CA THR A 145 -0.57 -16.75 -11.90
C THR A 145 -0.81 -15.40 -11.26
N GLU A 146 -1.01 -15.37 -9.94
CA GLU A 146 -1.26 -14.14 -9.19
C GLU A 146 -0.11 -13.14 -9.34
N VAL A 147 1.14 -13.57 -9.17
CA VAL A 147 2.30 -12.66 -9.27
C VAL A 147 2.42 -11.99 -10.65
N VAL A 148 2.12 -12.73 -11.72
CA VAL A 148 2.15 -12.20 -13.10
C VAL A 148 0.97 -11.27 -13.36
N MET A 149 -0.20 -11.58 -12.80
CA MET A 149 -1.38 -10.72 -12.92
C MET A 149 -1.17 -9.40 -12.20
N LEU A 150 -0.68 -9.41 -10.95
CA LEU A 150 -0.37 -8.21 -10.18
C LEU A 150 0.65 -7.32 -10.91
N PHE A 151 1.76 -7.92 -11.39
CA PHE A 151 2.76 -7.18 -12.16
C PHE A 151 2.17 -6.55 -13.43
N LYS A 152 1.39 -7.31 -14.22
CA LYS A 152 0.76 -6.79 -15.43
C LYS A 152 -0.27 -5.71 -15.14
N GLU A 153 -1.01 -5.83 -14.05
CA GLU A 153 -2.00 -4.86 -13.62
C GLU A 153 -1.33 -3.54 -13.24
N TYR A 154 -0.26 -3.60 -12.44
CA TYR A 154 0.61 -2.46 -12.15
C TYR A 154 1.13 -1.84 -13.46
N GLU A 155 1.74 -2.61 -14.35
CA GLU A 155 2.27 -2.09 -15.62
C GLU A 155 1.22 -1.44 -16.55
N ASN A 156 -0.05 -1.83 -16.42
CA ASN A 156 -1.13 -1.30 -17.24
C ASN A 156 -1.79 -0.05 -16.63
N GLN A 157 -1.68 0.18 -15.33
CA GLN A 157 -2.21 1.37 -14.63
C GLN A 157 -3.72 1.62 -14.86
N LYS A 158 -4.50 0.55 -15.10
CA LYS A 158 -5.95 0.65 -15.39
C LYS A 158 -6.84 0.57 -14.16
N SER A 159 -6.44 -0.19 -13.14
CA SER A 159 -7.21 -0.32 -11.89
C SER A 159 -6.92 0.83 -10.93
N ALA A 160 -7.84 1.07 -9.99
CA ALA A 160 -7.64 2.06 -8.94
C ALA A 160 -6.44 1.68 -8.06
N GLU A 161 -6.31 0.39 -7.72
CA GLU A 161 -5.21 -0.15 -6.94
C GLU A 161 -3.86 0.05 -7.63
N ALA A 162 -3.75 -0.21 -8.94
CA ALA A 162 -2.51 0.01 -9.68
C ALA A 162 -2.07 1.49 -9.71
N ARG A 163 -3.04 2.40 -9.91
CA ARG A 163 -2.78 3.85 -9.88
C ARG A 163 -2.40 4.32 -8.48
N PHE A 164 -3.02 3.75 -7.45
CA PHE A 164 -2.68 4.07 -6.07
C PHE A 164 -1.26 3.61 -5.71
N VAL A 165 -0.89 2.37 -6.05
CA VAL A 165 0.50 1.88 -5.86
C VAL A 165 1.50 2.73 -6.63
N LYS A 166 1.16 3.24 -7.81
CA LYS A 166 2.06 4.13 -8.57
C LYS A 166 2.28 5.49 -7.90
N GLN A 167 1.26 6.00 -7.23
CA GLN A 167 1.39 7.19 -6.39
C GLN A 167 2.25 6.90 -5.16
N LEU A 168 2.10 5.74 -4.51
CA LEU A 168 2.98 5.33 -3.40
C LEU A 168 4.44 5.21 -3.82
N ASP A 169 4.72 4.64 -5.01
CA ASP A 169 6.07 4.57 -5.59
C ASP A 169 6.67 5.98 -5.77
N SER A 170 5.90 6.91 -6.32
CA SER A 170 6.33 8.30 -6.51
C SER A 170 6.51 9.05 -5.17
N LEU A 171 5.64 8.79 -4.19
CA LEU A 171 5.71 9.37 -2.85
C LEU A 171 6.97 8.89 -2.11
N ASP A 172 7.26 7.59 -2.18
CA ASP A 172 8.46 7.00 -1.57
C ASP A 172 9.73 7.66 -2.10
N MET A 173 9.82 7.81 -3.42
CA MET A 173 10.95 8.46 -4.08
C MET A 173 11.09 9.94 -3.69
N ARG A 174 9.96 10.68 -3.59
CA ARG A 174 9.95 12.09 -3.18
C ARG A 174 10.44 12.25 -1.74
N LEU A 175 9.91 11.44 -0.81
CA LEU A 175 10.36 11.43 0.58
C LEU A 175 11.84 11.05 0.69
N GLN A 176 12.27 10.03 -0.05
CA GLN A 176 13.66 9.58 -0.04
C GLN A 176 14.63 10.67 -0.51
N ALA A 177 14.24 11.44 -1.54
CA ALA A 177 15.00 12.59 -2.02
C ALA A 177 15.25 13.57 -0.86
N PHE A 178 14.19 13.97 -0.16
CA PHE A 178 14.29 14.88 0.98
C PHE A 178 15.15 14.32 2.12
N GLU A 179 15.00 13.05 2.46
CA GLU A 179 15.84 12.39 3.48
C GLU A 179 17.33 12.43 3.12
N TYR A 180 17.68 12.27 1.84
CA TYR A 180 19.07 12.40 1.40
C TYR A 180 19.57 13.84 1.42
N GLU A 181 18.75 14.83 1.07
CA GLU A 181 19.11 16.25 1.22
C GLU A 181 19.42 16.59 2.67
N LYS A 182 18.58 16.13 3.62
CA LYS A 182 18.80 16.29 5.06
C LYS A 182 20.08 15.60 5.52
N LYS A 183 20.27 14.34 5.12
CA LYS A 183 21.44 13.53 5.51
C LYS A 183 22.75 14.17 5.05
N GLU A 184 22.74 14.82 3.89
CA GLU A 184 23.91 15.44 3.29
C GLU A 184 24.07 16.93 3.63
N GLY A 185 23.06 17.55 4.24
CA GLY A 185 23.05 18.99 4.53
C GLY A 185 23.01 19.84 3.26
N MET A 186 22.38 19.33 2.19
CA MET A 186 22.33 19.97 0.88
C MET A 186 20.87 20.13 0.43
N PRO A 187 20.16 21.18 0.88
CA PRO A 187 18.80 21.48 0.42
C PRO A 187 18.77 21.63 -1.11
N GLY A 188 17.72 21.14 -1.75
CA GLY A 188 17.55 21.30 -3.20
C GLY A 188 18.37 20.35 -4.07
N LYS A 189 19.33 19.60 -3.50
CA LYS A 189 20.26 18.76 -4.29
C LYS A 189 19.54 17.75 -5.19
N TYR A 190 18.40 17.23 -4.75
CA TYR A 190 17.66 16.19 -5.46
C TYR A 190 16.33 16.73 -6.04
N GLN A 191 16.27 18.02 -6.36
CA GLN A 191 15.08 18.70 -6.91
C GLN A 191 14.49 17.99 -8.13
N GLU A 192 15.32 17.48 -9.05
CA GLU A 192 14.84 16.75 -10.24
C GLU A 192 13.92 15.55 -9.90
N PHE A 193 14.09 14.92 -8.73
CA PHE A 193 13.23 13.82 -8.30
C PHE A 193 11.88 14.35 -7.83
N ILE A 194 11.88 15.50 -7.16
CA ILE A 194 10.67 16.23 -6.74
C ILE A 194 9.88 16.65 -7.99
N ASP A 195 10.53 17.34 -8.93
CA ASP A 195 9.94 17.82 -10.19
C ASP A 195 9.35 16.66 -11.00
N SER A 196 10.06 15.52 -11.03
CA SER A 196 9.59 14.34 -11.76
C SER A 196 8.27 13.78 -11.22
N THR A 197 7.85 14.16 -10.01
CA THR A 197 6.61 13.67 -9.37
C THR A 197 5.44 14.65 -9.46
N GLU A 198 5.65 15.85 -10.01
CA GLU A 198 4.59 16.84 -10.19
C GLU A 198 3.44 16.30 -11.06
N GLY A 199 2.21 16.60 -10.64
CA GLY A 199 0.99 16.15 -11.32
C GLY A 199 0.72 14.64 -11.27
N LYS A 200 1.53 13.84 -10.57
CA LYS A 200 1.31 12.39 -10.43
C LYS A 200 0.38 12.02 -9.27
N PHE A 201 0.21 12.92 -8.31
CA PHE A 201 -0.60 12.68 -7.10
C PHE A 201 -2.02 13.19 -7.31
N THR A 202 -3.00 12.32 -7.05
CA THR A 202 -4.42 12.63 -7.19
C THR A 202 -5.24 12.13 -6.00
N HIS A 203 -4.71 11.22 -5.19
CA HIS A 203 -5.42 10.68 -4.03
C HIS A 203 -5.31 11.66 -2.84
N PRO A 204 -6.42 12.06 -2.20
CA PRO A 204 -6.41 13.06 -1.13
C PRO A 204 -5.41 12.76 -0.01
N ASP A 205 -5.43 11.54 0.53
CA ASP A 205 -4.50 11.15 1.61
C ASP A 205 -3.02 11.19 1.18
N ILE A 206 -2.73 10.91 -0.09
CA ILE A 206 -1.35 10.99 -0.62
C ILE A 206 -0.96 12.46 -0.82
N MET A 207 -1.87 13.29 -1.32
CA MET A 207 -1.62 14.72 -1.50
C MET A 207 -1.35 15.41 -0.15
N ALA A 208 -2.08 15.07 0.90
CA ALA A 208 -1.82 15.59 2.24
C ALA A 208 -0.40 15.24 2.74
N LEU A 209 0.06 14.01 2.48
CA LEU A 209 1.43 13.61 2.81
C LEU A 209 2.47 14.35 1.97
N VAL A 210 2.21 14.57 0.68
CA VAL A 210 3.10 15.34 -0.20
C VAL A 210 3.22 16.78 0.28
N GLN A 211 2.11 17.43 0.64
CA GLN A 211 2.09 18.78 1.19
C GLN A 211 2.93 18.88 2.47
N GLU A 212 2.81 17.89 3.37
CA GLU A 212 3.61 17.88 4.59
C GLU A 212 5.11 17.68 4.33
N ILE A 213 5.46 16.82 3.37
CA ILE A 213 6.86 16.64 2.94
C ILE A 213 7.42 17.96 2.37
N ASP A 214 6.65 18.62 1.51
CA ASP A 214 7.07 19.87 0.87
C ASP A 214 7.22 21.00 1.89
N ARG A 215 6.31 21.09 2.86
CA ARG A 215 6.38 22.03 3.98
C ARG A 215 7.63 21.80 4.82
N GLU A 216 7.90 20.56 5.24
CA GLU A 216 9.13 20.24 5.98
C GLU A 216 10.40 20.54 5.17
N ARG A 217 10.36 20.28 3.88
CA ARG A 217 11.49 20.52 2.97
C ARG A 217 11.76 22.00 2.77
N ALA A 218 10.72 22.83 2.63
CA ALA A 218 10.85 24.28 2.57
C ALA A 218 11.46 24.83 3.86
N MET A 219 10.96 24.39 5.03
CA MET A 219 11.56 24.77 6.32
C MET A 219 13.04 24.37 6.44
N PHE A 220 13.42 23.21 5.89
CA PHE A 220 14.81 22.79 5.85
C PHE A 220 15.65 23.67 4.93
N ALA A 221 15.14 24.09 3.77
CA ALA A 221 15.82 25.01 2.88
C ALA A 221 16.04 26.39 3.52
N ASP A 222 15.00 26.94 4.16
CA ASP A 222 15.06 28.22 4.88
C ASP A 222 16.09 28.20 6.01
N ALA A 223 16.08 27.13 6.82
CA ALA A 223 17.03 26.96 7.92
C ALA A 223 18.49 26.89 7.45
N ASN A 224 18.73 26.57 6.18
CA ASN A 224 20.06 26.51 5.56
C ASN A 224 20.36 27.71 4.66
N GLY A 225 19.52 28.76 4.69
CA GLY A 225 19.74 30.01 3.96
C GLY A 225 19.54 29.90 2.45
N VAL A 226 18.82 28.88 1.98
CA VAL A 226 18.40 28.72 0.58
C VAL A 226 16.99 29.29 0.47
N GLY A 227 16.86 30.62 0.45
CA GLY A 227 15.55 31.28 0.43
C GLY A 227 14.88 31.22 -0.95
N ASP A 228 13.60 30.83 -0.95
CA ASP A 228 12.44 30.98 -1.87
C ASP A 228 12.60 31.14 -3.41
N GLY A 229 13.81 31.18 -3.95
CA GLY A 229 14.06 31.47 -5.37
C GLY A 229 13.77 30.30 -6.32
N ASP A 230 13.69 29.07 -5.82
CA ASP A 230 13.59 27.86 -6.64
C ASP A 230 12.65 26.77 -6.06
N ILE A 231 11.93 27.02 -4.96
CA ILE A 231 11.00 26.06 -4.35
C ILE A 231 9.60 26.66 -4.38
N LEU A 232 8.90 26.50 -5.51
CA LEU A 232 7.53 26.97 -5.68
C LEU A 232 6.59 26.24 -4.71
N LEU A 233 6.13 26.94 -3.67
CA LEU A 233 4.93 26.59 -2.93
C LEU A 233 3.75 27.35 -3.54
N ASP A 234 2.64 26.65 -3.84
CA ASP A 234 1.39 27.30 -4.23
C ASP A 234 0.89 28.21 -3.08
N GLU A 235 0.68 29.50 -3.37
CA GLU A 235 0.35 30.57 -2.39
C GLU A 235 -0.97 30.37 -1.62
N ASP A 236 -1.75 29.33 -1.92
CA ASP A 236 -3.06 29.05 -1.30
C ASP A 236 -2.97 28.31 0.05
N VAL A 237 -1.81 27.77 0.43
CA VAL A 237 -1.65 26.93 1.64
C VAL A 237 -1.59 27.76 2.94
N VAL A 238 -0.97 28.94 2.91
CA VAL A 238 -0.70 29.73 4.12
C VAL A 238 -1.98 30.21 4.82
N LYS A 239 -3.10 30.31 4.10
CA LYS A 239 -4.36 30.82 4.65
C LYS A 239 -5.20 29.77 5.38
N ILE A 240 -4.98 28.47 5.11
CA ILE A 240 -5.78 27.40 5.71
C ILE A 240 -5.30 27.11 7.15
N ASP A 241 -4.00 27.24 7.39
CA ASP A 241 -3.38 26.91 8.68
C ASP A 241 -3.74 27.90 9.81
N GLU A 242 -4.01 29.17 9.50
CA GLU A 242 -4.39 30.15 10.52
C GLU A 242 -5.80 29.87 11.10
N GLU A 243 -6.73 29.37 10.28
CA GLU A 243 -8.11 29.07 10.69
C GLU A 243 -8.22 27.74 11.47
N GLU A 244 -7.48 26.70 11.07
CA GLU A 244 -7.47 25.42 11.77
C GLU A 244 -6.72 25.47 13.10
N ASP A 245 -5.60 26.20 13.20
CA ASP A 245 -4.85 26.32 14.46
C ASP A 245 -5.56 27.24 15.46
N ALA A 246 -6.31 28.25 14.98
CA ALA A 246 -7.23 29.03 15.82
C ALA A 246 -8.34 28.14 16.41
N SER A 247 -8.93 27.27 15.58
CA SER A 247 -9.99 26.34 15.99
C SER A 247 -9.49 25.29 17.00
N ARG A 248 -8.27 24.77 16.84
CA ARG A 248 -7.64 23.84 17.79
C ARG A 248 -7.29 24.51 19.12
N ARG A 249 -6.82 25.76 19.12
CA ARG A 249 -6.53 26.53 20.34
C ARG A 249 -7.81 26.84 21.12
N GLU A 250 -8.90 27.16 20.42
CA GLU A 250 -10.20 27.41 21.06
C GLU A 250 -10.78 26.14 21.68
N MET A 251 -10.63 24.99 21.01
CA MET A 251 -11.06 23.69 21.54
C MET A 251 -10.24 23.28 22.77
N LYS A 252 -8.93 23.55 22.77
CA LYS A 252 -8.03 23.24 23.90
C LYS A 252 -8.32 24.11 25.13
N LEU A 253 -8.63 25.40 24.93
CA LEU A 253 -9.08 26.30 26.00
C LEU A 253 -10.44 25.89 26.62
N LYS A 254 -11.36 25.34 25.82
CA LYS A 254 -12.65 24.82 26.31
C LYS A 254 -12.50 23.54 27.15
N VAL A 255 -11.51 22.71 26.82
CA VAL A 255 -11.19 21.49 27.60
C VAL A 255 -10.47 21.84 28.90
N GLU A 256 -9.52 22.79 28.88
CA GLU A 256 -8.74 23.19 30.07
C GLU A 256 -9.56 24.05 31.06
N SER A 257 -10.61 24.73 30.61
CA SER A 257 -11.51 25.53 31.47
C SER A 257 -12.63 24.71 32.14
N GLY A 258 -12.66 23.39 31.97
CA GLY A 258 -13.60 22.50 32.66
C GLY A 258 -15.06 22.66 32.25
N VAL A 259 -15.35 23.31 31.12
CA VAL A 259 -16.70 23.47 30.57
C VAL A 259 -16.91 22.40 29.49
N VAL A 260 -17.05 21.14 29.92
CA VAL A 260 -17.68 20.10 29.10
C VAL A 260 -18.69 19.38 29.96
N THR A 261 -19.97 19.61 29.69
CA THR A 261 -21.06 18.78 30.21
C THR A 261 -21.00 17.41 29.54
N SER A 262 -21.32 16.37 30.31
CA SER A 262 -21.21 14.96 29.93
C SER A 262 -21.99 14.59 28.66
N LYS A 263 -21.53 13.54 27.98
CA LYS A 263 -22.07 12.97 26.73
C LYS A 263 -23.57 12.61 26.74
N ASP A 264 -24.26 12.70 27.87
CA ASP A 264 -25.65 12.26 28.04
C ASP A 264 -26.70 13.36 27.76
N GLU A 265 -26.30 14.62 27.53
CA GLU A 265 -27.24 15.72 27.20
C GLU A 265 -27.37 16.03 25.69
N VAL A 266 -26.45 15.53 24.84
CA VAL A 266 -26.52 15.77 23.38
C VAL A 266 -27.65 14.95 22.75
N GLU A 267 -27.89 13.73 23.24
CA GLU A 267 -28.94 12.84 22.73
C GLU A 267 -30.38 13.29 23.05
N LYS A 268 -30.54 14.33 23.89
CA LYS A 268 -31.87 14.85 24.27
C LYS A 268 -32.26 16.14 23.55
N LYS A 269 -31.34 16.82 22.87
CA LYS A 269 -31.62 18.05 22.11
C LYS A 269 -31.88 17.85 20.62
N GLU A 270 -31.58 16.67 20.06
CA GLU A 270 -31.90 16.34 18.66
C GLU A 270 -33.35 15.89 18.41
N LYS A 271 -34.21 15.85 19.43
CA LYS A 271 -35.65 15.52 19.27
C LYS A 271 -36.59 16.71 19.26
N GLU A 272 -36.10 17.95 19.36
CA GLU A 272 -36.92 19.18 19.27
C GLU A 272 -36.30 20.16 18.25
N SER A 273 -36.37 19.84 16.96
CA SER A 273 -36.34 20.83 15.86
C SER A 273 -36.49 20.13 14.50
N LEU A 274 -37.68 19.60 14.24
CA LEU A 274 -38.14 19.34 12.87
C LEU A 274 -39.05 20.49 12.45
N PRO A 275 -38.76 21.24 11.37
CA PRO A 275 -39.74 22.16 10.80
C PRO A 275 -40.86 21.36 10.09
N GLU A 276 -42.09 21.78 10.37
CA GLU A 276 -43.33 21.25 9.80
C GLU A 276 -43.35 21.36 8.26
N ALA A 277 -43.80 20.29 7.61
CA ALA A 277 -44.05 20.26 6.18
C ALA A 277 -45.39 20.95 5.85
N GLU A 278 -45.39 21.86 4.88
CA GLU A 278 -46.60 22.47 4.31
C GLU A 278 -47.43 21.45 3.49
N PRO A 279 -48.77 21.62 3.39
CA PRO A 279 -49.66 20.61 2.85
C PRO A 279 -49.72 20.62 1.31
N ILE A 280 -49.55 19.44 0.71
CA ILE A 280 -49.84 19.21 -0.71
C ILE A 280 -51.34 18.97 -0.88
N ILE A 281 -51.92 19.76 -1.78
CA ILE A 281 -53.31 19.80 -2.21
C ILE A 281 -53.72 18.44 -2.82
N GLN A 282 -54.81 17.85 -2.32
CA GLN A 282 -55.53 16.75 -2.94
C GLN A 282 -56.20 17.23 -4.24
N LEU A 283 -56.00 16.48 -5.33
CA LEU A 283 -56.97 16.42 -6.43
C LEU A 283 -57.44 14.97 -6.59
N ASP A 284 -58.74 14.81 -6.36
CA ASP A 284 -59.51 13.59 -6.47
C ASP A 284 -59.52 13.01 -7.89
N GLY A 285 -59.36 11.69 -7.96
CA GLY A 285 -60.18 10.73 -8.68
C GLY A 285 -60.61 10.99 -10.13
N LYS A 286 -60.23 10.07 -11.03
CA LYS A 286 -61.22 9.32 -11.84
C LYS A 286 -60.61 8.10 -12.57
N LYS A 287 -61.41 7.02 -12.51
CA LYS A 287 -61.39 5.74 -13.25
C LYS A 287 -60.88 5.80 -14.70
N LEU A 288 -60.32 4.66 -15.15
CA LEU A 288 -60.67 3.82 -16.34
C LEU A 288 -59.39 3.02 -16.72
N SER A 289 -59.31 1.72 -16.42
CA SER A 289 -59.64 0.58 -17.30
C SER A 289 -58.83 0.48 -18.60
N GLU A 290 -58.32 -0.74 -18.81
CA GLU A 290 -57.90 -1.37 -20.08
C GLU A 290 -56.43 -1.25 -20.55
N SER A 291 -55.88 -2.43 -20.84
CA SER A 291 -54.73 -2.74 -21.70
C SER A 291 -55.26 -3.01 -23.13
N PRO A 292 -54.47 -3.39 -24.17
CA PRO A 292 -53.02 -3.42 -24.41
C PRO A 292 -52.60 -2.77 -25.78
N ASP A 293 -51.32 -2.93 -26.14
CA ASP A 293 -50.81 -3.24 -27.50
C ASP A 293 -50.07 -2.15 -28.34
N LYS A 294 -49.00 -2.64 -29.00
CA LYS A 294 -48.38 -2.24 -30.29
C LYS A 294 -47.48 -0.99 -30.50
N SER A 295 -46.20 -1.31 -30.78
CA SER A 295 -45.42 -1.05 -32.02
C SER A 295 -45.10 0.37 -32.54
N ASN A 296 -43.86 0.48 -33.04
CA ASN A 296 -43.25 1.50 -33.94
C ASN A 296 -43.01 2.88 -33.27
N HIS A 297 -41.84 3.53 -33.38
CA HIS A 297 -40.86 3.62 -34.46
C HIS A 297 -39.45 3.84 -33.90
#